data_AF-A0A8J9RJY7-F1
#
_entry.id   AF-A0A8J9RJY7-F1
#
_cell.length_a   1.000
_cell.length_b   1.000
_cell.length_c   1.000
_cell.angle_alpha   90.00
_cell.angle_beta   90.00
_cell.angle_gamma   90.00
#
_symmetry.space_group_name_H-M   'P 1'
#
loop_
_entity.id
_entity.type
_entity.pdbx_description
1 polymer ?
#
loop_
_entity_poly.entity_id
_entity_poly.type
_entity_poly.pdbx_seq_one_letter_code
_entity_poly.pdbx_strand_id
1 'polypeptide(L)'
;MGPSKLAGARAQLAVAKQYFALLNSMLSLADQLLSVEREQLLEQSRSLQEQLKAMRAALNHEEAVAESARKEAEATREAWQCRICLTADIDAVLTLCGHAFCLKCVTECHQRCPLCRAYSPVKRLYK
;
A
#
# COMPACT_ATOMS: atom_id res chain seq x y z
N MET A 1 -14.02 46.49 70.37
CA MET A 1 -13.34 46.27 69.08
C MET A 1 -13.86 47.30 68.10
N GLY A 2 -13.01 48.22 67.62
CA GLY A 2 -13.44 49.46 66.96
C GLY A 2 -13.82 49.32 65.46
N PRO A 3 -14.62 50.28 64.93
CA PRO A 3 -15.17 50.26 63.56
C PRO A 3 -14.10 50.24 62.45
N SER A 4 -12.90 50.73 62.73
CA SER A 4 -11.75 50.75 61.82
C SER A 4 -11.16 49.37 61.49
N LYS A 5 -11.23 48.40 62.41
CA LYS A 5 -10.76 47.01 62.14
C LYS A 5 -11.74 46.25 61.22
N LEU A 6 -13.04 46.53 61.33
CA LEU A 6 -14.09 45.94 60.49
C LEU A 6 -14.05 46.45 59.04
N ALA A 7 -13.67 47.71 58.83
CA ALA A 7 -13.48 48.28 57.50
C ALA A 7 -12.27 47.68 56.77
N GLY A 8 -11.14 47.49 57.46
CA GLY A 8 -9.95 46.84 56.91
C GLY A 8 -10.17 45.37 56.52
N ALA A 9 -10.89 44.61 57.33
CA ALA A 9 -11.23 43.22 57.02
C ALA A 9 -12.18 43.10 55.81
N ARG A 10 -13.13 44.04 55.66
CA ARG A 10 -14.01 44.10 54.47
C ARG A 10 -13.25 44.45 53.19
N ALA A 11 -12.30 45.38 53.26
CA ALA A 11 -11.45 45.73 52.13
C ALA A 11 -10.56 44.56 51.70
N GLN A 12 -9.94 43.85 52.65
CA GLN A 12 -9.15 42.66 52.37
C GLN A 12 -9.98 41.52 51.75
N LEU A 13 -11.21 41.31 52.23
CA LEU A 13 -12.12 40.32 51.67
C LEU A 13 -12.55 40.68 50.23
N ALA A 14 -12.71 41.98 49.92
CA ALA A 14 -13.04 42.45 48.58
C ALA A 14 -11.91 42.22 47.59
N VAL A 15 -10.66 42.51 47.99
CA VAL A 15 -9.46 42.25 47.17
C VAL A 15 -9.26 40.75 46.95
N ALA A 16 -9.41 39.92 47.99
CA ALA A 16 -9.33 38.47 47.85
C ALA A 16 -10.39 37.92 46.89
N LYS A 17 -11.62 38.44 46.93
CA LYS A 17 -12.69 38.09 45.97
C LYS A 17 -12.35 38.51 44.53
N GLN A 18 -11.77 39.70 44.34
CA GLN A 18 -11.33 40.16 43.02
C GLN A 18 -10.20 39.30 42.48
N TYR A 19 -9.23 38.94 43.31
CA TYR A 19 -8.13 38.04 42.92
C TYR A 19 -8.64 36.65 42.54
N PHE A 20 -9.56 36.09 43.34
CA PHE A 20 -10.16 34.79 43.05
C PHE A 20 -11.00 34.81 41.76
N ALA A 21 -11.75 35.89 41.52
CA ALA A 21 -12.49 36.09 40.29
C ALA A 21 -11.54 36.14 39.08
N LEU A 22 -10.42 36.86 39.18
CA LEU A 22 -9.41 36.92 38.13
C LEU A 22 -8.77 35.55 37.85
N LEU A 23 -8.40 34.80 38.89
CA LEU A 23 -7.85 33.45 38.74
C LEU A 23 -8.83 32.51 38.05
N ASN A 24 -10.11 32.52 38.45
CA ASN A 24 -11.15 31.72 37.80
C ASN A 24 -11.34 32.11 36.33
N SER A 25 -11.28 33.41 36.00
CA SER A 25 -11.32 33.86 34.60
C SER A 25 -10.12 33.35 33.80
N MET A 26 -8.91 33.38 34.36
CA MET A 26 -7.72 32.86 33.69
C MET A 26 -7.77 31.34 33.48
N LEU A 27 -8.20 30.58 34.50
CA LEU A 27 -8.40 29.13 34.40
C LEU A 27 -9.44 28.77 33.34
N SER A 28 -10.55 29.52 33.27
CA SER A 28 -11.58 29.31 32.25
C SER A 28 -11.07 29.54 30.83
N LEU A 29 -10.24 30.57 30.63
CA LEU A 29 -9.64 30.83 29.32
C LEU A 29 -8.64 29.74 28.92
N ALA A 30 -7.83 29.26 29.87
CA ALA A 30 -6.89 28.17 29.63
C ALA A 30 -7.61 26.86 29.27
N ASP A 31 -8.71 26.53 29.97
CA ASP A 31 -9.51 25.34 29.68
C ASP A 31 -10.13 25.40 28.27
N GLN A 32 -10.63 26.57 27.85
CA GLN A 32 -11.15 26.78 26.50
C GLN A 32 -10.09 26.65 25.41
N LEU A 33 -8.89 27.17 25.63
CA LEU A 33 -7.81 27.05 24.65
C LEU A 33 -7.36 25.59 24.50
N LEU A 34 -7.21 24.88 25.62
CA LEU A 34 -6.86 23.46 25.63
C LEU A 34 -7.98 22.60 25.01
N SER A 35 -9.25 22.97 25.20
CA SER A 35 -10.36 22.25 24.56
C SER A 35 -10.34 22.40 23.04
N VAL A 36 -10.08 23.61 22.53
CA VAL A 36 -9.95 23.88 21.08
C VAL A 36 -8.75 23.14 20.49
N GLU A 37 -7.59 23.18 21.14
CA GLU A 37 -6.40 22.46 20.67
C GLU A 37 -6.62 20.95 20.63
N ARG A 38 -7.26 20.37 21.67
CA ARG A 38 -7.63 18.95 21.69
C ARG A 38 -8.58 18.60 20.55
N GLU A 39 -9.60 19.41 20.30
CA GLU A 39 -10.55 19.19 19.21
C GLU A 39 -9.86 19.23 17.84
N GLN A 40 -8.96 20.19 17.62
CA GLN A 40 -8.15 20.28 16.41
C GLN A 40 -7.28 19.02 16.22
N LEU A 41 -6.61 18.55 17.27
CA LEU A 41 -5.80 17.33 17.21
C LEU A 41 -6.63 16.08 16.91
N LEU A 42 -7.83 15.97 17.49
CA LEU A 42 -8.73 14.86 17.20
C LEU A 42 -9.19 14.87 15.74
N GLU A 43 -9.53 16.04 15.20
CA GLU A 43 -9.91 16.19 13.80
C GLU A 43 -8.74 15.85 12.86
N GLN A 44 -7.53 16.30 13.18
CA GLN A 44 -6.32 15.92 12.44
C GLN A 44 -6.07 14.41 12.48
N SER A 45 -6.19 13.79 13.65
CA SER A 45 -6.03 12.33 13.82
C SER A 45 -7.04 11.56 12.99
N ARG A 46 -8.30 12.01 12.98
CA ARG A 46 -9.37 11.43 12.16
C ARG A 46 -9.05 11.56 10.67
N SER A 47 -8.67 12.75 10.22
CA SER A 47 -8.30 12.99 8.82
C SER A 47 -7.16 12.08 8.37
N LEU A 48 -6.10 11.95 9.18
CA LEU A 48 -4.99 11.05 8.89
C LEU A 48 -5.42 9.58 8.88
N GLN A 49 -6.31 9.16 9.79
CA GLN A 49 -6.86 7.80 9.79
C GLN A 49 -7.67 7.51 8.52
N GLU A 50 -8.44 8.48 8.03
CA GLU A 50 -9.19 8.37 6.77
C GLU A 50 -8.25 8.29 5.57
N GLN A 51 -7.21 9.14 5.53
CA GLN A 51 -6.17 9.10 4.50
C GLN A 51 -5.44 7.75 4.48
N LEU A 52 -5.04 7.22 5.64
CA LEU A 52 -4.40 5.91 5.75
C LEU A 52 -5.30 4.78 5.25
N LYS A 53 -6.61 4.83 5.56
CA LYS A 53 -7.57 3.84 5.04
C LYS A 53 -7.66 3.90 3.52
N ALA A 54 -7.76 5.10 2.95
CA ALA A 54 -7.80 5.29 1.50
C ALA A 54 -6.53 4.79 0.81
N MET A 55 -5.36 5.18 1.32
CA MET A 55 -4.06 4.73 0.79
C MET A 55 -3.89 3.21 0.88
N ARG A 56 -4.31 2.57 1.98
CA ARG A 56 -4.27 1.11 2.10
C ARG A 56 -5.18 0.42 1.09
N ALA A 57 -6.37 0.95 0.86
CA ALA A 57 -7.27 0.41 -0.15
C ALA A 57 -6.67 0.52 -1.56
N ALA A 58 -6.05 1.65 -1.88
CA ALA A 58 -5.33 1.84 -3.14
C ALA A 58 -4.15 0.86 -3.28
N LEU A 59 -3.32 0.72 -2.23
CA LEU A 59 -2.21 -0.23 -2.24
C LEU A 59 -2.68 -1.66 -2.49
N ASN A 60 -3.71 -2.13 -1.78
CA ASN A 60 -4.26 -3.46 -1.97
C ASN A 60 -4.78 -3.68 -3.40
N HIS A 61 -5.36 -2.64 -4.02
CA HIS A 61 -5.80 -2.71 -5.40
C HIS A 61 -4.63 -2.85 -6.37
N GLU A 62 -3.61 -2.01 -6.22
CA GLU A 62 -2.39 -2.07 -7.03
C GLU A 62 -1.67 -3.42 -6.87
N GLU A 63 -1.60 -3.96 -5.65
CA GLU A 63 -1.05 -5.29 -5.39
C GLU A 63 -1.84 -6.39 -6.12
N ALA A 64 -3.17 -6.31 -6.11
CA ALA A 64 -4.01 -7.27 -6.83
C ALA A 64 -3.80 -7.19 -8.36
N VAL A 65 -3.65 -5.98 -8.91
CA VAL A 65 -3.35 -5.78 -10.34
C VAL A 65 -1.96 -6.33 -10.67
N ALA A 66 -0.95 -6.01 -9.86
CA ALA A 66 0.42 -6.52 -10.03
C ALA A 66 0.48 -8.05 -9.95
N GLU A 67 -0.27 -8.66 -9.03
CA GLU A 67 -0.40 -10.10 -8.91
C GLU A 67 -0.99 -10.73 -10.18
N SER A 68 -2.08 -10.16 -10.72
CA SER A 68 -2.69 -10.63 -11.98
C SER A 68 -1.69 -10.53 -13.14
N ALA A 69 -1.05 -9.37 -13.29
CA ALA A 69 -0.07 -9.14 -14.34
C ALA A 69 1.12 -10.12 -14.23
N ARG A 70 1.57 -10.43 -13.01
CA ARG A 70 2.63 -11.42 -12.80
C ARG A 70 2.20 -12.82 -13.24
N LYS A 71 0.99 -13.26 -12.87
CA LYS A 71 0.45 -14.57 -13.28
C LYS A 71 0.30 -14.68 -14.79
N GLU A 72 -0.18 -13.62 -15.44
CA GLU A 72 -0.30 -13.57 -16.90
C GLU A 72 1.06 -13.63 -17.60
N ALA A 73 2.06 -12.90 -17.08
CA ALA A 73 3.42 -12.94 -17.59
C ALA A 73 4.06 -14.32 -17.42
N GLU A 74 3.87 -14.97 -16.27
CA GLU A 74 4.34 -16.32 -16.00
C GLU A 74 3.68 -17.35 -16.92
N ALA A 75 2.35 -17.31 -17.08
CA ALA A 75 1.63 -18.19 -17.99
C ALA A 75 2.08 -18.01 -19.45
N THR A 76 2.33 -16.77 -19.88
CA THR A 76 2.85 -16.47 -21.22
C THR A 76 4.26 -17.02 -21.40
N ARG A 77 5.13 -16.86 -20.40
CA ARG A 77 6.49 -17.41 -20.40
C ARG A 77 6.46 -18.94 -20.49
N GLU A 78 5.65 -19.60 -19.67
CA GLU A 78 5.49 -21.06 -19.71
C GLU A 78 4.93 -21.56 -21.05
N ALA A 79 4.00 -20.81 -21.65
CA ALA A 79 3.47 -21.12 -22.97
C ALA A 79 4.55 -21.05 -24.07
N TRP A 80 5.53 -20.14 -23.91
CA TRP A 80 6.64 -19.96 -24.84
C TRP A 80 7.89 -20.80 -24.48
N GLN A 81 7.84 -21.61 -23.42
CA GLN A 81 8.96 -22.42 -22.98
C GLN A 81 9.00 -23.80 -23.67
N CYS A 82 10.21 -24.26 -24.02
CA CYS A 82 10.40 -25.58 -24.61
C CYS A 82 9.94 -26.70 -23.66
N ARG A 83 9.00 -27.52 -24.13
CA ARG A 83 8.42 -28.63 -23.35
C ARG A 83 9.34 -29.85 -23.14
N ILE A 84 10.57 -29.81 -23.66
CA ILE A 84 11.56 -30.89 -23.47
C ILE A 84 12.51 -30.53 -22.32
N CYS A 85 13.16 -29.36 -22.39
CA CYS A 85 14.13 -28.95 -21.38
C CYS A 85 13.56 -28.05 -20.28
N LEU A 86 12.35 -27.49 -20.46
CA LEU A 86 11.70 -26.58 -19.52
C LEU A 86 12.59 -25.40 -19.07
N THR A 87 13.53 -25.00 -19.94
CA THR A 87 14.56 -24.00 -19.61
C THR A 87 14.66 -22.94 -20.69
N ALA A 88 14.80 -23.35 -21.94
CA ALA A 88 14.93 -22.45 -23.08
C ALA A 88 13.58 -22.11 -23.69
N ASP A 89 13.49 -20.92 -24.28
CA ASP A 89 12.35 -20.50 -25.07
C ASP A 89 12.26 -21.28 -26.39
N ILE A 90 11.06 -21.31 -26.96
CA ILE A 90 10.81 -21.86 -28.28
C ILE A 90 11.46 -20.95 -29.33
N ASP A 91 12.39 -21.51 -30.12
CA ASP A 91 13.06 -20.83 -31.23
C ASP A 91 13.09 -21.68 -32.52
N ALA A 92 12.46 -22.85 -32.52
CA ALA A 92 12.35 -23.74 -33.67
C ALA A 92 10.97 -24.40 -33.78
N VAL A 93 10.54 -24.66 -35.02
CA VAL A 93 9.29 -25.35 -35.36
C VAL A 93 9.57 -26.53 -36.28
N LEU A 94 8.80 -27.60 -36.12
CA LEU A 94 8.79 -28.76 -36.98
C LEU A 94 7.72 -28.57 -38.07
N THR A 95 8.13 -28.24 -39.29
CA THR A 95 7.27 -27.60 -40.31
C THR A 95 6.10 -28.43 -40.82
N LEU A 96 6.15 -29.76 -40.79
CA LEU A 96 5.06 -30.63 -41.25
C LEU A 96 4.01 -30.93 -40.18
N CYS A 97 4.34 -30.77 -38.89
CA CYS A 97 3.43 -31.07 -37.78
C CYS A 97 3.11 -29.86 -36.89
N GLY A 98 3.78 -28.71 -37.08
CA GLY A 98 3.52 -27.47 -36.36
C GLY A 98 4.04 -27.40 -34.92
N HIS A 99 4.41 -28.52 -34.29
CA HIS A 99 4.98 -28.50 -32.94
C HIS A 99 6.30 -27.73 -32.86
N ALA A 100 6.50 -26.99 -31.77
CA ALA A 100 7.62 -26.07 -31.60
C ALA A 100 8.36 -26.29 -30.27
N PHE A 101 9.67 -26.09 -30.29
CA PHE A 101 10.60 -26.39 -29.20
C PHE A 101 11.85 -25.48 -29.32
N CYS A 102 12.79 -25.58 -28.37
CA CYS A 102 14.10 -24.97 -28.58
C CYS A 102 14.95 -25.80 -29.56
N LEU A 103 15.79 -25.13 -30.35
CA LEU A 103 16.57 -25.73 -31.43
C LEU A 103 17.48 -26.84 -30.91
N LYS A 104 18.07 -26.63 -29.73
CA LYS A 104 18.95 -27.62 -29.09
C LYS A 104 18.25 -28.98 -28.95
N CYS A 105 17.04 -28.99 -28.38
CA CYS A 105 16.31 -30.24 -28.15
C CYS A 105 15.82 -30.90 -29.45
N VAL A 106 15.33 -30.14 -30.43
CA VAL A 106 14.82 -30.77 -31.68
C VAL A 106 15.91 -31.24 -32.62
N THR A 107 17.12 -30.69 -32.52
CA THR A 107 18.26 -31.14 -33.34
C THR A 107 18.65 -32.58 -33.00
N GLU A 108 18.54 -32.97 -31.73
CA GLU A 108 18.82 -34.33 -31.26
C GLU A 108 17.75 -35.36 -31.67
N CYS A 109 16.60 -34.89 -32.19
CA CYS A 109 15.44 -35.73 -32.48
C CYS A 109 15.39 -36.24 -33.94
N HIS A 110 16.46 -36.08 -34.72
CA HIS A 110 16.62 -36.66 -36.07
C HIS A 110 15.40 -36.43 -36.99
N GLN A 111 14.87 -35.20 -37.01
CA GLN A 111 13.69 -34.80 -37.82
C GLN A 111 12.42 -35.60 -37.52
N ARG A 112 12.28 -36.17 -36.31
CA ARG A 112 11.02 -36.71 -35.81
C ARG A 112 10.51 -35.87 -34.65
N CYS A 113 9.21 -35.61 -34.65
CA CYS A 113 8.58 -34.80 -33.62
C CYS A 113 8.51 -35.54 -32.28
N PRO A 114 9.00 -34.98 -31.16
CA PRO A 114 8.86 -35.59 -29.83
C PRO A 114 7.42 -35.70 -29.35
N LEU A 115 6.52 -34.83 -29.82
CA LEU A 115 5.10 -34.84 -29.43
C LEU A 115 4.28 -35.88 -30.22
N CYS A 116 4.32 -35.80 -31.55
CA CYS A 116 3.44 -36.61 -32.43
C CYS A 116 4.16 -37.71 -33.21
N ARG A 117 5.49 -37.81 -33.09
CA ARG A 117 6.35 -38.82 -33.74
C ARG A 117 6.43 -38.77 -35.27
N ALA A 118 5.74 -37.81 -35.90
CA ALA A 118 5.81 -37.60 -37.35
C ALA A 118 7.20 -37.13 -37.80
N TYR A 119 7.62 -37.55 -38.99
CA TYR A 119 8.76 -36.95 -39.68
C TYR A 119 8.43 -35.50 -40.03
N SER A 120 9.31 -34.58 -39.67
CA SER A 120 9.09 -33.15 -39.85
C SER A 120 10.42 -32.39 -39.85
N PRO A 121 10.74 -31.66 -40.93
CA PRO A 121 11.94 -30.82 -40.98
C PRO A 121 11.91 -29.71 -39.92
N VAL A 122 13.09 -29.41 -39.35
CA VAL A 122 13.25 -28.34 -38.35
C VAL A 122 13.51 -27.02 -39.06
N LYS A 123 12.80 -25.97 -38.66
CA LYS A 123 13.03 -24.59 -39.10
C LYS A 123 13.10 -23.65 -37.91
N ARG A 124 14.13 -22.80 -37.87
CA ARG A 124 14.30 -21.76 -36.85
C ARG A 124 13.26 -20.64 -37.07
N LEU A 125 12.65 -20.13 -35.99
CA LEU A 125 11.58 -19.12 -36.04
C LEU A 125 12.10 -17.69 -36.21
N TYR A 126 13.19 -17.35 -35.54
CA TYR A 126 13.85 -16.04 -35.60
C TYR A 126 15.38 -16.23 -35.52
N LYS A 127 16.13 -15.26 -36.07
CA LYS A 127 17.60 -15.34 -36.15
C LYS A 127 18.25 -15.36 -34.78
#